data_AF-A0A8T2TNN7-F1
#
_entry.id   AF-A0A8T2TNN7-F1
#
_cell.length_a   1.000
_cell.length_b   1.000
_cell.length_c   1.000
_cell.angle_alpha   90.00
_cell.angle_beta   90.00
_cell.angle_gamma   90.00
#
_symmetry.space_group_name_H-M   'P 1'
#
loop_
_entity.id
_entity.type
_entity.pdbx_description
1 polymer ?
#
loop_
_entity_poly.entity_id
_entity_poly.type
_entity_poly.pdbx_seq_one_letter_code
_entity_poly.pdbx_strand_id
1 'polypeptide(L)'
;MPNFPSNGGAYTFSSSSVRYDGPKGAYYAATKLRRGGPEGVVEERFEERDSTTNKHIKRMSRGLKDKGHTFACQKDMKTGKVEENEILHNLKEDEVHDFDAKWEQAAEKYIPGWTKGTPQLTGKTRSLHGRRSIKSLPSK
;
A
#
# COMPACT_ATOMS: atom_id res chain seq x y z
N MET A 1 11.69 -5.59 0.64
CA MET A 1 11.44 -4.21 1.11
C MET A 1 11.22 -3.31 -0.10
N PRO A 2 10.32 -2.32 -0.07
CA PRO A 2 10.24 -1.32 -1.12
C PRO A 2 11.53 -0.48 -1.11
N ASN A 3 12.17 -0.35 -2.27
CA ASN A 3 13.36 0.48 -2.45
C ASN A 3 12.88 1.91 -2.71
N PHE A 4 13.17 2.91 -1.89
CA PHE A 4 12.76 4.30 -2.17
C PHE A 4 13.82 4.96 -3.07
N PRO A 5 13.46 5.50 -4.25
CA PRO A 5 14.44 6.07 -5.16
C PRO A 5 15.10 7.31 -4.56
N SER A 6 16.40 7.45 -4.81
CA SER A 6 17.18 8.65 -4.51
C SER A 6 16.64 9.86 -5.30
N ASN A 7 16.70 11.01 -4.64
CA ASN A 7 16.20 12.32 -5.07
C ASN A 7 16.65 12.71 -6.50
N GLY A 8 15.86 12.31 -7.50
CA GLY A 8 16.06 12.65 -8.91
C GLY A 8 14.74 13.12 -9.50
N GLY A 9 14.76 14.16 -10.33
CA GLY A 9 13.56 14.77 -10.95
C GLY A 9 12.83 13.90 -11.97
N ALA A 10 12.94 12.58 -11.88
CA ALA A 10 12.37 11.63 -12.82
C ALA A 10 11.11 10.97 -12.25
N TYR A 11 10.10 10.81 -13.11
CA TYR A 11 8.91 10.02 -12.82
C TYR A 11 9.20 8.54 -13.08
N THR A 12 8.73 7.66 -12.20
CA THR A 12 8.86 6.21 -12.37
C THR A 12 7.51 5.53 -12.25
N PHE A 13 7.29 4.52 -13.08
CA PHE A 13 6.09 3.70 -13.07
C PHE A 13 6.46 2.25 -13.41
N SER A 14 6.03 1.30 -12.60
CA SER A 14 6.11 -0.12 -12.92
C SER A 14 4.83 -0.81 -12.49
N SER A 15 4.28 -1.67 -13.34
CA SER A 15 3.16 -2.53 -13.01
C SER A 15 3.48 -3.95 -13.43
N SER A 16 3.08 -4.91 -12.63
CA SER A 16 3.21 -6.33 -12.92
C SER A 16 1.98 -7.05 -12.38
N SER A 17 1.48 -8.01 -13.14
CA SER A 17 0.38 -8.86 -12.72
C SER A 17 0.64 -10.30 -13.14
N VAL A 18 0.16 -11.22 -12.32
CA VAL A 18 0.18 -12.65 -12.57
C VAL A 18 -1.21 -13.20 -12.27
N ARG A 19 -1.63 -14.17 -13.06
CA ARG A 19 -2.93 -14.83 -12.90
C ARG A 19 -2.78 -16.27 -13.33
N TYR A 20 -3.22 -17.19 -12.48
CA TYR A 20 -3.26 -18.61 -12.77
C TYR A 20 -4.71 -19.08 -12.76
N ASP A 21 -5.16 -19.57 -13.91
CA ASP A 21 -6.51 -20.08 -14.12
C ASP A 21 -6.55 -21.61 -13.99
N GLY A 22 -7.69 -22.12 -13.52
CA GLY A 22 -8.00 -23.53 -13.46
C GLY A 22 -9.43 -23.82 -13.91
N PRO A 23 -9.91 -25.06 -13.77
CA PRO A 23 -11.23 -25.48 -14.28
C PRO A 23 -12.42 -24.68 -13.71
N LYS A 24 -12.24 -24.04 -12.55
CA LYS A 24 -13.25 -23.22 -11.86
C LYS A 24 -12.95 -21.71 -11.91
N GLY A 25 -12.05 -21.28 -12.81
CA GLY A 25 -11.55 -19.91 -12.93
C GLY A 25 -10.21 -19.68 -12.24
N ALA A 26 -9.82 -18.41 -12.09
CA ALA A 26 -8.57 -18.04 -11.43
C ALA A 26 -8.53 -18.52 -9.98
N TYR A 27 -7.55 -19.35 -9.66
CA TYR A 27 -7.28 -19.73 -8.28
C TYR A 27 -6.26 -18.81 -7.62
N TYR A 28 -5.45 -18.13 -8.42
CA TYR A 28 -4.47 -17.17 -7.94
C TYR A 28 -4.39 -15.96 -8.86
N ALA A 29 -4.38 -14.77 -8.28
CA ALA A 29 -4.07 -13.54 -9.00
C ALA A 29 -3.32 -12.59 -8.09
N ALA A 30 -2.23 -12.00 -8.57
CA ALA A 30 -1.51 -10.97 -7.85
C ALA A 30 -1.15 -9.82 -8.78
N THR A 31 -1.24 -8.60 -8.27
CA THR A 31 -0.90 -7.38 -8.97
C THR A 31 -0.02 -6.53 -8.07
N LYS A 32 1.07 -6.02 -8.62
CA LYS A 32 1.96 -5.06 -7.99
C LYS A 32 2.09 -3.84 -8.87
N LEU A 33 1.84 -2.67 -8.29
CA LEU A 33 1.97 -1.38 -8.92
C LEU A 33 2.94 -0.53 -8.10
N ARG A 34 3.83 0.19 -8.75
CA ARG A 34 4.72 1.15 -8.11
C ARG A 34 4.81 2.41 -8.95
N ARG A 35 4.73 3.56 -8.29
CA ARG A 35 4.86 4.89 -8.87
C ARG A 35 5.82 5.71 -8.02
N GLY A 36 6.61 6.54 -8.67
CA GLY A 36 7.48 7.48 -7.99
C GLY A 36 7.53 8.79 -8.76
N GLY A 37 7.77 9.88 -8.04
CA GLY A 37 7.90 11.20 -8.62
C GLY A 37 9.06 11.98 -8.02
N PRO A 38 9.30 13.19 -8.54
CA PRO A 38 10.21 14.17 -7.93
C PRO A 38 9.95 14.38 -6.44
N GLU A 39 10.93 14.94 -5.72
CA GLU A 39 10.87 15.18 -4.26
C GLU A 39 10.77 13.90 -3.39
N GLY A 40 11.05 12.73 -3.97
CA GLY A 40 11.03 11.47 -3.23
C GLY A 40 9.63 10.99 -2.85
N VAL A 41 8.60 11.40 -3.60
CA VAL A 41 7.25 10.86 -3.42
C VAL A 41 7.13 9.47 -4.07
N VAL A 42 6.59 8.50 -3.35
CA VAL A 42 6.45 7.12 -3.82
C VAL A 42 5.10 6.55 -3.40
N GLU A 43 4.49 5.79 -4.30
CA GLU A 43 3.36 4.89 -4.03
C GLU A 43 3.72 3.46 -4.45
N GLU A 44 3.51 2.48 -3.60
CA GLU A 44 3.52 1.06 -3.97
C GLU A 44 2.20 0.42 -3.55
N ARG A 45 1.52 -0.25 -4.47
CA ARG A 45 0.31 -1.03 -4.23
C ARG A 45 0.56 -2.49 -4.57
N PHE A 46 0.00 -3.36 -3.77
CA PHE A 46 0.03 -4.80 -3.97
C PHE A 46 -1.33 -5.37 -3.61
N GLU A 47 -1.86 -6.24 -4.45
CA GLU A 47 -3.10 -6.97 -4.20
C GLU A 47 -2.90 -8.42 -4.66
N GLU A 48 -3.27 -9.36 -3.81
CA GLU A 48 -3.16 -10.79 -4.05
C GLU A 48 -4.44 -11.48 -3.60
N ARG A 49 -5.03 -12.29 -4.48
CA ARG A 49 -6.14 -13.18 -4.18
C ARG A 49 -5.69 -14.60 -4.44
N ASP A 50 -5.80 -15.41 -3.40
CA ASP A 50 -5.51 -16.82 -3.44
C ASP A 50 -6.71 -17.60 -2.92
N SER A 51 -7.42 -18.28 -3.82
CA SER A 51 -8.57 -19.11 -3.47
C SER A 51 -8.18 -20.44 -2.84
N THR A 52 -6.93 -20.89 -3.03
CA THR A 52 -6.42 -22.13 -2.43
C THR A 52 -6.29 -21.97 -0.92
N THR A 53 -5.70 -20.85 -0.48
CA THR A 53 -5.59 -20.50 0.94
C THR A 53 -6.77 -19.69 1.45
N ASN A 54 -7.66 -19.25 0.56
CA ASN A 54 -8.81 -18.38 0.86
C ASN A 54 -8.39 -17.05 1.48
N LYS A 55 -7.28 -16.48 1.00
CA LYS A 55 -6.74 -15.22 1.47
C LYS A 55 -6.85 -14.15 0.40
N HIS A 56 -7.19 -12.95 0.82
CA HIS A 56 -7.10 -11.73 0.04
C HIS A 56 -6.18 -10.76 0.77
N ILE A 57 -4.98 -10.57 0.26
CA ILE A 57 -3.98 -9.67 0.80
C ILE A 57 -4.00 -8.39 -0.01
N LYS A 58 -3.97 -7.24 0.66
CA LYS A 58 -3.71 -5.95 0.03
C LYS A 58 -2.69 -5.17 0.82
N ARG A 59 -1.84 -4.42 0.15
CA ARG A 59 -0.83 -3.57 0.76
C ARG A 59 -0.67 -2.29 -0.04
N MET A 60 -0.62 -1.17 0.66
CA MET A 60 -0.37 0.16 0.11
C MET A 60 0.74 0.81 0.93
N SER A 61 1.84 1.16 0.29
CA SER A 61 2.98 1.86 0.88
C SER A 61 3.08 3.24 0.26
N ARG A 62 3.26 4.24 1.12
CA ARG A 62 3.47 5.64 0.77
C ARG A 62 4.83 6.07 1.31
N GLY A 63 5.62 6.72 0.48
CA GLY A 63 6.90 7.29 0.87
C GLY A 63 6.96 8.77 0.51
N LEU A 64 7.51 9.59 1.40
CA LEU A 64 7.87 10.97 1.13
C LEU A 64 9.24 11.23 1.77
N LYS A 65 10.25 11.44 0.94
CA LYS A 65 11.65 11.63 1.38
C LYS A 65 12.12 10.43 2.23
N ASP A 66 12.43 10.66 3.49
CA ASP A 66 12.92 9.68 4.47
C ASP A 66 11.80 9.03 5.30
N LYS A 67 10.56 9.49 5.13
CA LYS A 67 9.38 9.04 5.88
C LYS A 67 8.52 8.11 5.04
N GLY A 68 7.90 7.11 5.67
CA GLY A 68 7.01 6.20 4.96
C GLY A 68 5.94 5.55 5.83
N HIS A 69 4.75 5.40 5.26
CA HIS A 69 3.60 4.77 5.89
C HIS A 69 3.12 3.62 5.01
N THR A 70 3.06 2.40 5.55
CA THR A 70 2.51 1.24 4.86
C THR A 70 1.29 0.70 5.59
N PHE A 71 0.19 0.59 4.87
CA PHE A 71 -1.02 -0.12 5.30
C PHE A 71 -1.08 -1.48 4.62
N ALA A 72 -1.30 -2.55 5.38
CA ALA A 72 -1.51 -3.89 4.87
C ALA A 72 -2.76 -4.51 5.49
N CYS A 73 -3.63 -5.09 4.68
CA CYS A 73 -4.77 -5.86 5.15
C CYS A 73 -4.76 -7.27 4.56
N GLN A 74 -5.16 -8.24 5.37
CA GLN A 74 -5.39 -9.61 4.97
C GLN A 74 -6.81 -9.99 5.37
N LYS A 75 -7.61 -10.40 4.39
CA LYS A 75 -8.95 -10.94 4.61
C LYS A 75 -8.95 -12.43 4.37
N ASP A 76 -9.47 -13.17 5.35
CA ASP A 76 -9.88 -14.56 5.16
C ASP A 76 -11.24 -14.55 4.44
N MET A 77 -11.29 -15.15 3.25
CA MET A 77 -12.46 -15.19 2.39
C MET A 77 -13.49 -16.23 2.84
N LYS A 78 -13.09 -17.21 3.67
CA LYS A 78 -14.01 -18.19 4.27
C LYS A 78 -14.68 -17.63 5.51
N THR A 79 -13.88 -17.11 6.44
CA THR A 79 -14.40 -16.62 7.73
C THR A 79 -14.84 -15.16 7.68
N GLY A 80 -14.41 -14.42 6.66
CA GLY A 80 -14.64 -12.98 6.52
C GLY A 80 -13.76 -12.11 7.42
N LYS A 81 -12.93 -12.72 8.29
CA LYS A 81 -12.06 -12.01 9.23
C LYS A 81 -11.05 -11.15 8.48
N VAL A 82 -10.90 -9.90 8.90
CA VAL A 82 -9.91 -8.96 8.36
C VAL A 82 -8.86 -8.67 9.43
N GLU A 83 -7.59 -8.79 9.06
CA GLU A 83 -6.45 -8.40 9.88
C GLU A 83 -5.77 -7.22 9.20
N GLU A 84 -5.64 -6.11 9.93
CA GLU A 84 -5.05 -4.87 9.44
C GLU A 84 -3.76 -4.58 10.19
N ASN A 85 -2.73 -4.19 9.45
CA ASN A 85 -1.43 -3.86 10.00
C ASN A 85 -0.92 -2.57 9.37
N GLU A 86 -0.40 -1.69 10.22
CA GLU A 86 0.23 -0.44 9.80
C GLU A 86 1.71 -0.50 10.16
N ILE A 87 2.55 -0.03 9.25
CA ILE A 87 4.01 0.01 9.42
C ILE A 87 4.45 1.45 9.19
N LEU A 88 5.04 2.04 10.23
CA LEU A 88 5.56 3.39 10.23
C LEU A 88 7.08 3.33 10.08
N HIS A 89 7.59 3.98 9.04
CA HIS A 89 9.02 4.08 8.74
C HIS A 89 9.48 5.51 8.97
N ASN A 90 10.35 5.70 9.98
CA ASN A 90 10.83 7.03 10.39
C ASN A 90 9.67 8.03 10.65
N LEU A 91 8.56 7.50 11.15
CA LEU A 91 7.34 8.22 11.47
C LEU A 91 6.88 7.82 12.87
N LYS A 92 6.39 8.80 13.61
CA LYS A 92 5.69 8.57 14.88
C LYS A 92 4.19 8.46 14.61
N GLU A 93 3.46 7.82 15.51
CA GLU A 93 2.03 7.56 15.38
C GLU A 93 1.20 8.86 15.32
N ASP A 94 1.60 9.89 16.07
CA ASP A 94 1.00 11.23 16.08
C ASP A 94 1.25 12.01 14.78
N GLU A 95 2.38 11.76 14.11
CA GLU A 95 2.76 12.43 12.87
C GLU A 95 2.11 11.81 11.61
N VAL A 96 1.46 10.64 11.73
CA VAL A 96 0.92 9.89 10.57
C VAL A 96 -0.09 10.71 9.78
N HIS A 97 -0.99 11.42 10.46
CA HIS A 97 -2.03 12.21 9.81
C HIS A 97 -1.44 13.36 8.99
N ASP A 98 -0.48 14.08 9.56
CA ASP A 98 0.22 15.17 8.89
C ASP A 98 1.09 14.68 7.74
N PHE A 99 1.70 13.50 7.90
CA PHE A 99 2.44 12.83 6.84
C PHE A 99 1.53 12.48 5.66
N ASP A 100 0.39 11.84 5.91
CA ASP A 100 -0.53 11.43 4.84
C ASP A 100 -1.05 12.64 4.07
N ALA A 101 -1.36 13.75 4.74
CA ALA A 101 -1.78 15.00 4.10
C ALA A 101 -0.67 15.61 3.22
N LYS A 102 0.56 15.67 3.71
CA LYS A 102 1.72 16.16 2.95
C LYS A 102 2.04 15.25 1.76
N TRP A 103 1.97 13.94 1.96
CA TRP A 103 2.18 12.96 0.91
C TRP A 103 1.12 13.10 -0.19
N GLU A 104 -0.15 13.26 0.17
CA GLU A 104 -1.27 13.45 -0.77
C GLU A 104 -1.09 14.71 -1.61
N GLN A 105 -0.67 15.83 -1.02
CA GLN A 105 -0.35 17.05 -1.76
C GLN A 105 0.82 16.84 -2.74
N ALA A 106 1.86 16.11 -2.33
CA ALA A 106 2.98 15.79 -3.20
C ALA A 106 2.58 14.82 -4.32
N ALA A 107 1.75 13.82 -4.01
CA ALA A 107 1.28 12.81 -4.96
C ALA A 107 0.40 13.44 -6.05
N GLU A 108 -0.47 14.39 -5.70
CA GLU A 108 -1.29 15.15 -6.65
C GLU A 108 -0.43 15.90 -7.67
N LYS A 109 0.73 16.42 -7.25
CA LYS A 109 1.64 17.17 -8.11
C LYS A 109 2.60 16.29 -8.90
N TYR A 110 3.06 15.20 -8.31
CA TYR A 110 4.25 14.48 -8.78
C TYR A 110 4.02 12.99 -9.09
N ILE A 111 2.84 12.44 -8.83
CA ILE A 111 2.49 11.07 -9.25
C ILE A 111 1.49 11.13 -10.41
N PRO A 112 1.91 10.80 -11.64
CA PRO A 112 1.02 10.79 -12.80
C PRO A 112 -0.17 9.84 -12.59
N GLY A 113 -1.38 10.32 -12.89
CA GLY A 113 -2.61 9.54 -12.77
C GLY A 113 -2.97 9.14 -11.34
N TRP A 114 -2.40 9.81 -10.33
CA TRP A 114 -2.91 9.76 -8.96
C TRP A 114 -3.90 10.92 -8.77
N THR A 115 -5.10 10.60 -8.30
CA THR A 115 -6.12 11.59 -7.98
C THR A 115 -6.70 11.28 -6.61
N LYS A 116 -7.17 12.33 -5.91
CA LYS A 116 -7.93 12.24 -4.67
C LYS A 116 -9.25 11.50 -4.94
N GLY A 117 -9.26 10.17 -4.76
CA GLY A 117 -10.42 9.33 -5.06
C GLY A 117 -10.10 7.98 -5.71
N THR A 118 -8.86 7.74 -6.15
CA THR A 118 -8.43 6.37 -6.49
C THR A 118 -8.65 5.47 -5.26
N PRO A 119 -9.06 4.19 -5.41
CA PRO A 119 -9.36 3.31 -4.28
C PRO A 119 -8.20 3.31 -3.29
N GLN A 120 -8.35 4.08 -2.22
CA GLN A 120 -7.34 4.19 -1.19
C GLN A 120 -7.59 3.04 -0.23
N LEU A 121 -6.57 2.23 -0.01
CA LEU A 121 -6.52 1.39 1.18
C LEU A 121 -6.13 2.32 2.32
N THR A 122 -7.05 3.22 2.66
CA THR A 122 -7.00 3.99 3.90
C THR A 122 -7.76 3.19 4.92
N GLY A 123 -7.30 3.17 6.18
CA GLY A 123 -8.02 2.56 7.31
C GLY A 123 -9.39 3.19 7.62
N LYS A 124 -10.02 3.89 6.66
CA LYS A 124 -11.35 4.50 6.75
C LYS A 124 -12.48 3.48 6.60
N THR A 125 -12.24 2.24 6.13
CA THR A 125 -13.21 1.16 6.32
C THR A 125 -13.16 0.70 7.76
N ARG A 126 -13.82 1.45 8.64
CA ARG A 126 -14.02 1.12 10.06
C ARG A 126 -14.91 -0.13 10.16
N SER A 127 -14.35 -1.30 9.89
CA SER A 127 -14.96 -2.56 10.28
C SER A 127 -14.61 -2.79 11.74
N LEU A 128 -15.63 -2.79 12.60
CA LEU A 128 -15.52 -3.00 14.06
C LEU A 128 -15.00 -4.41 14.47
N HIS A 129 -14.54 -5.22 13.51
CA HIS A 129 -14.25 -6.65 13.72
C HIS A 129 -12.79 -7.07 13.38
N GLY A 130 -11.89 -6.12 13.10
CA GLY A 130 -10.51 -6.40 12.74
C GLY A 130 -9.52 -6.15 13.88
N ARG A 131 -8.61 -7.10 14.13
CA ARG A 131 -7.44 -6.86 14.99
C ARG A 131 -6.49 -5.93 14.24
N ARG A 132 -6.21 -4.75 14.79
CA ARG A 132 -5.24 -3.79 14.25
C ARG A 132 -3.93 -3.89 15.02
N SER A 133 -2.79 -3.85 14.31
CA SER A 133 -1.46 -3.74 14.91
C SER A 133 -0.65 -2.66 14.20
N ILE A 134 0.05 -1.83 14.96
CA ILE A 134 0.97 -0.81 14.44
C ILE A 134 2.39 -1.23 14.80
N LYS A 135 3.31 -1.19 13.84
CA LYS A 135 4.74 -1.49 14.05
C LYS A 135 5.58 -0.33 13.54
N SER A 136 6.45 0.21 14.38
CA SER A 136 7.47 1.19 13.97
C SER A 136 8.78 0.48 13.60
N LEU A 137 9.42 0.90 12.51
CA LEU A 137 10.75 0.44 12.13
C LEU A 137 11.75 1.60 12.21
N PRO A 138 12.94 1.40 12.83
CA PRO A 138 13.97 2.42 12.91
C PRO A 138 14.63 2.68 11.54
N SER A 139 15.17 3.89 11.35
CA SER A 139 15.99 4.21 10.17
C SER A 139 17.26 3.37 10.14
N LYS A 140 17.72 3.01 8.94
CA LYS A 140 19.12 2.60 8.71
C LYS A 140 20.04 3.80 8.66
#